data_AF-A0A250FA24-F1
#
_entry.id   AF-A0A250FA24-F1
#
_cell.length_a   1.000
_cell.length_b   1.000
_cell.length_c   1.000
_cell.angle_alpha   90.00
_cell.angle_beta   90.00
_cell.angle_gamma   90.00
#
_symmetry.space_group_name_H-M   'P 1'
#
loop_
_entity.id
_entity.type
_entity.pdbx_description
1 polymer ?
#
loop_
_entity_poly.entity_id
_entity_poly.type
_entity_poly.pdbx_seq_one_letter_code
_entity_poly.pdbx_strand_id
1 'polypeptide(L)'
;METKEEKIREMCKLIILHISSKKVINTSFAFRNIFSNLLGFIVDEASIIHELLLEGKLVSDGVFDNSTFYKSVSCTEKGKKYYNDNIHKIDIIESDFPDKKLEMLQFYLGLKRPS
;
A
#
# COMPACT_ATOMS: atom_id res chain seq x y z
N MET A 1 18.39 12.77 -2.87
CA MET A 1 18.46 11.63 -1.94
C MET A 1 17.06 11.49 -1.37
N GLU A 2 16.35 10.39 -1.63
CA GLU A 2 15.00 10.21 -1.09
C GLU A 2 15.05 10.18 0.44
N THR A 3 14.10 10.88 1.06
CA THR A 3 13.88 10.86 2.49
C THR A 3 13.29 9.51 2.93
N LYS A 4 13.45 9.17 4.21
CA LYS A 4 12.82 7.97 4.79
C LYS A 4 11.30 7.97 4.61
N GLU A 5 10.67 9.14 4.72
CA GLU A 5 9.24 9.30 4.54
C GLU A 5 8.79 9.00 3.10
N GLU A 6 9.55 9.45 2.10
CA GLU A 6 9.29 9.13 0.69
C GLU A 6 9.39 7.63 0.41
N LYS A 7 10.41 6.96 0.97
CA LYS A 7 10.56 5.50 0.84
C LYS A 7 9.38 4.75 1.49
N ILE A 8 8.94 5.18 2.67
CA ILE A 8 7.77 4.57 3.35
C ILE A 8 6.50 4.82 2.55
N ARG A 9 6.32 6.03 2.00
CA ARG A 9 5.16 6.36 1.16
C ARG A 9 5.13 5.47 -0.09
N GLU A 10 6.27 5.26 -0.74
CA GLU A 10 6.36 4.40 -1.92
C GLU A 10 6.09 2.92 -1.59
N MET A 11 6.63 2.42 -0.46
CA MET A 11 6.26 1.10 0.08
C MET A 11 4.75 0.95 0.26
N CYS A 12 4.11 1.95 0.87
CA CYS A 12 2.67 1.93 1.10
C CYS A 12 1.88 1.93 -0.21
N LYS A 13 2.30 2.70 -1.23
CA LYS A 13 1.68 2.67 -2.56
C LYS A 13 1.75 1.27 -3.16
N LEU A 14 2.91 0.64 -3.14
CA LEU A 14 3.11 -0.68 -3.72
C LEU A 14 2.31 -1.76 -2.98
N ILE A 15 2.22 -1.69 -1.65
CA ILE A 15 1.36 -2.58 -0.86
C ILE A 15 -0.12 -2.41 -1.24
N ILE A 16 -0.61 -1.16 -1.33
CA ILE A 16 -2.01 -0.90 -1.72
C ILE A 16 -2.30 -1.48 -3.10
N LEU A 17 -1.43 -1.23 -4.08
CA LEU A 17 -1.59 -1.73 -5.44
C LEU A 17 -1.54 -3.26 -5.50
N HIS A 18 -0.59 -3.88 -4.78
CA HIS A 18 -0.47 -5.32 -4.72
C HIS A 18 -1.74 -5.99 -4.18
N ILE A 19 -2.21 -5.54 -3.02
CA ILE A 19 -3.39 -6.10 -2.36
C ILE A 19 -4.65 -5.87 -3.21
N SER A 20 -4.83 -4.66 -3.71
CA SER A 20 -6.00 -4.28 -4.52
C SER A 20 -6.02 -4.93 -5.91
N SER A 21 -4.87 -5.46 -6.37
CA SER A 21 -4.80 -6.23 -7.62
C SER A 21 -5.30 -7.66 -7.49
N LYS A 22 -5.32 -8.20 -6.27
CA LYS A 22 -5.76 -9.58 -6.00
C LYS A 22 -7.25 -9.67 -5.71
N LYS A 23 -7.83 -8.63 -5.13
CA LYS A 23 -9.25 -8.55 -4.79
C LYS A 23 -9.68 -7.11 -4.58
N VAL A 24 -10.98 -6.86 -4.71
CA VAL A 24 -11.59 -5.59 -4.29
C VAL A 24 -11.53 -5.47 -2.78
N ILE A 25 -11.13 -4.29 -2.30
CA ILE A 25 -11.03 -3.96 -0.88
C ILE A 25 -12.20 -3.09 -0.49
N ASN A 26 -13.13 -3.66 0.28
CA ASN A 26 -14.41 -3.02 0.61
C ASN A 26 -14.24 -1.69 1.37
N THR A 27 -13.18 -1.54 2.15
CA THR A 27 -12.87 -0.31 2.90
C THR A 27 -11.37 -0.06 2.98
N SER A 28 -10.94 1.17 2.73
CA SER A 28 -9.53 1.55 2.87
C SER A 28 -9.01 1.48 4.30
N PHE A 29 -9.89 1.35 5.31
CA PHE A 29 -9.49 1.06 6.68
C PHE A 29 -8.61 -0.21 6.78
N ALA A 30 -8.78 -1.16 5.86
CA ALA A 30 -7.92 -2.34 5.77
C ALA A 30 -6.43 -1.97 5.62
N PHE A 31 -6.11 -0.91 4.86
CA PHE A 31 -4.74 -0.45 4.68
C PHE A 31 -4.21 0.23 5.94
N ARG A 32 -5.02 1.03 6.64
CA ARG A 32 -4.63 1.59 7.95
C ARG A 32 -4.26 0.49 8.94
N ASN A 33 -5.05 -0.57 9.01
CA ASN A 33 -4.75 -1.71 9.88
C ASN A 33 -3.41 -2.37 9.51
N ILE A 34 -3.14 -2.57 8.22
CA ILE A 34 -1.86 -3.13 7.75
C ILE A 34 -0.70 -2.21 8.12
N PHE A 35 -0.80 -0.93 7.80
CA PHE A 35 0.28 0.02 8.02
C PHE A 35 0.55 0.23 9.49
N SER A 36 -0.45 0.63 10.28
CA SER A 36 -0.24 1.00 11.68
C SER A 36 -0.04 -0.21 12.59
N ASN A 37 -0.89 -1.24 12.48
CA ASN A 37 -0.88 -2.33 13.45
C ASN A 37 0.10 -3.44 13.08
N LEU A 38 0.20 -3.77 11.79
CA LEU A 38 1.02 -4.91 11.35
C LEU A 38 2.46 -4.50 11.03
N LEU A 39 2.63 -3.37 10.34
CA LEU A 39 3.95 -2.88 9.91
C LEU A 39 4.53 -1.82 10.86
N GLY A 40 3.69 -1.10 11.61
CA GLY A 40 4.14 -0.02 12.50
C GLY A 40 4.43 1.30 11.79
N PHE A 41 3.88 1.51 10.60
CA PHE A 41 3.97 2.76 9.85
C PHE A 41 2.95 3.79 10.36
N ILE A 42 3.43 5.01 10.58
CA ILE A 42 2.60 6.19 10.78
C ILE A 42 2.51 6.90 9.43
N VAL A 43 1.42 6.67 8.70
CA VAL A 43 1.18 7.22 7.36
C VAL A 43 -0.28 7.66 7.22
N ASP A 44 -0.51 8.69 6.40
CA ASP A 44 -1.86 9.05 5.96
C ASP A 44 -2.24 8.19 4.76
N GLU A 45 -2.89 7.04 5.01
CA GLU A 45 -3.27 6.13 3.95
C GLU A 45 -4.33 6.72 3.01
N ALA A 46 -5.18 7.63 3.51
CA ALA A 46 -6.22 8.26 2.71
C ALA A 46 -5.59 9.19 1.65
N SER A 47 -4.57 9.96 2.03
CA SER A 47 -3.78 10.77 1.09
C SER A 47 -3.11 9.92 0.00
N ILE A 48 -2.53 8.77 0.37
CA ILE A 48 -1.85 7.88 -0.59
C ILE A 48 -2.86 7.29 -1.57
N ILE A 49 -4.03 6.85 -1.09
CA ILE A 49 -5.09 6.31 -1.94
C ILE A 49 -5.63 7.41 -2.86
N HIS A 50 -5.84 8.61 -2.34
CA HIS A 50 -6.29 9.74 -3.15
C HIS A 50 -5.33 10.04 -4.31
N GLU A 51 -4.03 10.07 -4.03
CA GLU A 51 -2.99 10.23 -5.05
C GLU A 51 -3.09 9.14 -6.14
N LEU A 52 -3.15 7.86 -5.74
CA LEU A 52 -3.26 6.75 -6.67
C LEU A 52 -4.56 6.76 -7.49
N LEU A 53 -5.66 7.29 -6.94
CA LEU A 53 -6.92 7.52 -7.66
C LEU A 53 -6.76 8.63 -8.70
N LEU A 54 -6.17 9.78 -8.35
CA LEU A 54 -5.89 10.87 -9.28
C LEU A 54 -4.98 10.43 -10.44
N GLU A 55 -4.04 9.54 -10.16
CA GLU A 55 -3.15 8.98 -11.16
C GLU A 55 -3.79 7.86 -12.01
N GLY A 56 -5.03 7.46 -11.71
CA GLY A 56 -5.75 6.37 -12.40
C GLY A 56 -5.17 4.98 -12.16
N LYS A 57 -4.40 4.80 -11.07
CA LYS A 57 -3.81 3.52 -10.66
C LYS A 57 -4.77 2.69 -9.80
N LEU A 58 -5.73 3.36 -9.16
CA LEU A 58 -6.84 2.75 -8.44
C LEU A 58 -8.19 3.25 -8.99
N VAL A 59 -9.25 2.52 -8.67
CA VAL A 59 -10.64 3.00 -8.73
C VAL A 59 -11.34 2.71 -7.41
N SER A 60 -12.37 3.50 -7.09
CA SER A 60 -13.13 3.41 -5.84
C SER A 60 -14.55 3.96 -6.05
N ASP A 61 -15.50 3.47 -5.25
CA ASP A 61 -16.90 3.96 -5.21
C ASP A 61 -17.05 5.24 -4.36
N GLY A 62 -15.96 5.94 -4.09
CA GLY A 62 -15.93 7.16 -3.27
C GLY A 62 -15.72 6.89 -1.79
N VAL A 63 -16.00 7.89 -0.96
CA VAL A 63 -15.73 7.89 0.48
C VAL A 63 -16.99 7.50 1.26
N PHE A 64 -16.85 6.94 2.47
CA PHE A 64 -17.96 6.80 3.41
C PHE A 64 -18.42 8.16 3.96
N ASP A 65 -19.72 8.31 4.17
CA ASP A 65 -20.28 9.55 4.72
C ASP A 65 -19.65 9.84 6.08
N ASN A 66 -19.24 11.09 6.30
CA ASN A 66 -18.55 11.54 7.52
C ASN A 66 -17.26 10.77 7.85
N SER A 67 -16.56 10.26 6.83
CA SER A 67 -15.32 9.50 6.98
C SER A 67 -14.25 9.97 6.00
N THR A 68 -13.00 9.54 6.22
CA THR A 68 -11.90 9.66 5.25
C THR A 68 -11.61 8.33 4.53
N PHE A 69 -12.41 7.29 4.78
CA PHE A 69 -12.18 5.96 4.21
C PHE A 69 -12.88 5.77 2.86
N TYR A 70 -12.15 5.23 1.90
CA TYR A 70 -12.64 4.88 0.57
C TYR A 70 -13.35 3.52 0.56
N LYS A 71 -14.40 3.42 -0.26
CA LYS A 71 -15.18 2.21 -0.55
C LYS A 71 -14.63 1.49 -1.77
N SER A 72 -14.74 0.15 -1.78
CA SER A 72 -14.52 -0.68 -2.97
C SER A 72 -13.23 -0.35 -3.76
N VAL A 73 -12.11 -0.22 -3.06
CA VAL A 73 -10.81 0.09 -3.68
C VAL A 73 -10.33 -1.11 -4.51
N SER A 74 -10.06 -0.89 -5.79
CA SER A 74 -9.50 -1.91 -6.68
C SER A 74 -8.43 -1.35 -7.60
N CYS A 75 -7.50 -2.22 -8.02
CA CYS A 75 -6.36 -1.84 -8.84
C CYS A 75 -6.70 -1.87 -10.33
N THR A 76 -6.29 -0.84 -11.07
CA THR A 76 -6.42 -0.79 -12.53
C THR A 76 -5.26 -1.53 -13.20
N GLU A 77 -5.34 -1.78 -14.51
CA GLU A 77 -4.21 -2.29 -15.28
C GLU A 77 -3.00 -1.35 -15.24
N LYS A 78 -3.24 -0.03 -15.20
CA LYS A 78 -2.18 0.98 -15.01
C LYS A 78 -1.52 0.83 -13.63
N GLY A 79 -2.30 0.59 -12.59
CA GLY A 79 -1.80 0.33 -11.24
C GLY A 79 -0.98 -0.96 -11.14
N LYS A 80 -1.45 -2.05 -11.76
CA LYS A 80 -0.71 -3.33 -11.83
C LYS A 80 0.62 -3.15 -12.54
N LYS A 81 0.63 -2.45 -13.68
CA LYS A 81 1.85 -2.15 -14.42
C LYS A 81 2.84 -1.34 -13.56
N TYR A 82 2.36 -0.27 -12.92
CA TYR A 82 3.19 0.53 -12.03
C TYR A 82 3.81 -0.29 -10.89
N TYR A 83 3.04 -1.18 -10.27
CA TYR A 83 3.55 -2.06 -9.24
C TYR A 83 4.68 -2.96 -9.78
N ASN A 84 4.46 -3.65 -10.91
CA ASN A 84 5.46 -4.54 -11.50
C ASN A 84 6.75 -3.80 -11.90
N ASP A 85 6.62 -2.58 -12.42
CA ASP A 85 7.75 -1.77 -12.88
C ASP A 85 8.61 -1.24 -11.72
N ASN A 86 8.10 -1.20 -10.49
CA ASN A 86 8.74 -0.53 -9.36
C ASN A 86 9.02 -1.43 -8.15
N ILE A 87 8.35 -2.57 -8.00
CA ILE A 87 8.53 -3.45 -6.83
C ILE A 87 9.97 -3.94 -6.66
N HIS A 88 10.71 -4.14 -7.76
CA HIS A 88 12.11 -4.57 -7.74
C HIS A 88 13.11 -3.44 -7.44
N LYS A 89 12.66 -2.18 -7.43
CA LYS A 89 13.49 -1.00 -7.19
C LYS A 89 13.42 -0.52 -5.75
N ILE A 90 12.57 -1.14 -4.95
CA ILE A 90 12.28 -0.69 -3.60
C ILE A 90 13.47 -0.95 -2.68
N ASP A 91 13.85 0.07 -1.92
CA ASP A 91 14.94 -0.02 -0.94
C ASP A 91 14.35 -0.18 0.46
N ILE A 92 14.35 -1.42 0.96
CA ILE A 92 13.87 -1.74 2.30
C ILE A 92 15.03 -1.56 3.28
N ILE A 93 14.91 -0.58 4.17
CA ILE A 93 15.87 -0.37 5.26
C ILE A 93 15.58 -1.43 6.34
N GLU A 94 16.16 -2.62 6.19
CA GLU A 94 15.89 -3.76 7.08
C GLU A 94 16.10 -3.44 8.56
N SER A 95 17.07 -2.59 8.89
CA SER A 95 17.38 -2.16 10.26
C SER A 95 16.22 -1.42 10.95
N ASP A 96 15.25 -0.90 10.19
CA ASP A 96 14.06 -0.24 10.73
C ASP A 96 12.97 -1.24 11.17
N PHE A 97 13.14 -2.54 10.88
CA PHE A 97 12.14 -3.57 11.13
C PHE A 97 12.72 -4.73 11.95
N PRO A 98 12.09 -5.08 13.09
CA PRO A 98 12.30 -6.40 13.70
C PRO A 98 11.96 -7.51 12.71
N ASP A 99 12.66 -8.65 12.76
CA ASP A 99 12.57 -9.76 11.79
C ASP A 99 11.13 -10.11 11.39
N LYS A 100 10.23 -10.28 12.37
CA LYS A 100 8.83 -10.61 12.12
C LYS A 100 8.09 -9.55 11.29
N LYS A 101 8.38 -8.26 11.50
CA LYS A 101 7.78 -7.17 10.73
C LYS A 101 8.37 -7.07 9.32
N LEU A 102 9.66 -7.38 9.16
CA LEU A 102 10.29 -7.45 7.84
C LEU A 102 9.67 -8.56 6.98
N GLU A 103 9.42 -9.74 7.56
CA GLU A 103 8.72 -10.81 6.86
C GLU A 103 7.31 -10.41 6.44
N MET A 104 6.57 -9.75 7.34
CA MET A 104 5.22 -9.24 7.02
C MET A 104 5.25 -8.18 5.92
N LEU A 105 6.23 -7.28 5.95
CA LEU A 105 6.44 -6.28 4.91
C LEU A 105 6.66 -6.96 3.55
N GLN A 106 7.59 -7.92 3.49
CA GLN A 106 7.88 -8.68 2.28
C GLN A 106 6.66 -9.46 1.77
N PHE A 107 5.84 -10.01 2.67
CA PHE A 107 4.58 -10.67 2.32
C PHE A 107 3.57 -9.69 1.69
N TYR A 108 3.36 -8.52 2.30
CA TYR A 108 2.43 -7.51 1.79
C TYR A 108 2.91 -6.84 0.50
N LEU A 109 4.23 -6.78 0.30
CA LEU A 109 4.87 -6.38 -0.94
C LEU A 109 4.86 -7.49 -2.01
N GLY A 110 4.37 -8.69 -1.70
CA GLY A 110 4.35 -9.80 -2.67
C GLY A 110 5.70 -10.40 -3.00
N LEU A 111 6.74 -10.08 -2.22
CA LEU A 111 8.12 -10.57 -2.37
C LEU A 111 8.33 -11.94 -1.72
N LYS A 112 7.49 -12.30 -0.74
CA LYS A 112 7.53 -13.59 -0.06
C LYS A 112 6.14 -14.26 -0.10
N ARG A 113 6.09 -15.56 -0.39
CA ARG A 113 4.86 -16.37 -0.27
C ARG A 113 4.69 -16.82 1.18
N PRO A 114 3.45 -16.96 1.69
CA PRO A 114 3.24 -17.57 3.01
C PRO A 114 3.74 -19.02 2.95
N SER A 115 4.59 -19.36 3.92
CA SER A 115 5.16 -20.70 4.13
C SER A 115 4.08 -21.73 4.47
#